data_AF-A0A2R6CM21-F1
#
_entry.id   AF-A0A2R6CM21-F1
#
_cell.length_a   1.000
_cell.length_b   1.000
_cell.length_c   1.000
_cell.angle_alpha   90.00
_cell.angle_beta   90.00
_cell.angle_gamma   90.00
#
_symmetry.space_group_name_H-M   'P 1'
#
loop_
_entity.id
_entity.type
_entity.pdbx_description
1 polymer ?
#
loop_
_entity_poly.entity_id
_entity_poly.type
_entity_poly.pdbx_seq_one_letter_code
_entity_poly.pdbx_strand_id
1 'polypeptide(L)' 'MEDRTNPFESRRVRGLLGLSSGLIVAMVALFAFEGTTRLLVLGFAALDAVSTPFILKKVAAEGGQGNGPTTR' A
#
# COMPACT_ATOMS: atom_id res chain seq x y z
N MET A 1 -17.26 23.86 -4.38
CA MET A 1 -16.67 22.68 -5.06
C MET A 1 -15.41 22.35 -4.29
N GLU A 2 -15.50 21.54 -3.23
CA GLU A 2 -14.32 21.05 -2.52
C GLU A 2 -13.40 20.32 -3.51
N ASP A 3 -12.19 20.85 -3.65
CA ASP A 3 -11.10 20.25 -4.39
C ASP A 3 -10.78 18.92 -3.68
N ARG A 4 -11.26 17.79 -4.23
CA ARG A 4 -10.98 16.45 -3.71
C ARG A 4 -9.54 16.08 -4.06
N THR A 5 -8.58 16.80 -3.46
CA THR A 5 -7.16 16.48 -3.55
C THR A 5 -6.96 15.09 -2.95
N ASN A 6 -6.70 14.09 -3.80
CA ASN A 6 -6.51 12.72 -3.35
C ASN A 6 -5.14 12.60 -2.65
N PRO A 7 -5.08 12.39 -1.32
CA PRO A 7 -3.82 12.35 -0.58
C PRO A 7 -2.94 11.16 -0.99
N PHE A 8 -3.53 10.13 -1.64
CA PHE A 8 -2.82 8.96 -2.14
C PHE A 8 -2.22 9.16 -3.53
N GLU A 9 -2.42 10.29 -4.19
CA GLU A 9 -1.76 10.57 -5.48
C GLU A 9 -0.25 10.81 -5.30
N SER A 10 0.12 11.31 -4.12
CA SER A 10 1.51 11.54 -3.74
C SER A 10 2.28 10.23 -3.56
N ARG A 11 3.27 9.98 -4.42
CA ARG A 11 4.17 8.80 -4.36
C ARG A 11 4.82 8.63 -2.98
N ARG A 12 5.14 9.72 -2.28
CA ARG A 12 5.70 9.70 -0.92
C ARG A 12 4.70 9.19 0.11
N VAL A 13 3.45 9.66 0.07
CA VAL A 13 2.41 9.27 1.03
C VAL A 13 2.09 7.78 0.88
N ARG A 14 1.95 7.28 -0.35
CA ARG A 14 1.79 5.84 -0.63
C ARG A 14 2.99 5.01 -0.21
N GLY A 15 4.21 5.51 -0.46
CA GLY A 15 5.44 4.83 -0.04
C GLY A 15 5.52 4.71 1.48
N LEU A 16 5.27 5.81 2.20
CA LEU A 16 5.25 5.82 3.66
C LEU A 16 4.14 4.93 4.23
N LEU A 17 2.96 4.88 3.60
CA LEU A 17 1.87 4.03 4.05
C LEU A 17 2.27 2.55 4.00
N GLY A 18 2.80 2.06 2.87
CA GLY A 18 3.27 0.68 2.75
C GLY A 18 4.47 0.37 3.66
N LEU A 19 5.38 1.33 3.86
CA LEU A 19 6.51 1.16 4.76
C LEU A 19 6.06 1.07 6.23
N SER A 20 5.02 1.83 6.61
CA SER A 20 4.45 1.80 7.96
C SER A 20 3.74 0.48 8.27
N SER A 21 2.97 -0.07 7.33
CA SER A 21 2.32 -1.38 7.51
C SER A 21 3.34 -2.49 7.60
N GLY A 22 4.30 -2.51 6.67
CA GLY A 22 5.38 -3.49 6.66
C GLY A 22 6.22 -3.45 7.94
N LEU A 23 6.49 -2.26 8.49
CA LEU A 23 7.24 -2.13 9.74
C LEU A 23 6.48 -2.75 10.93
N ILE A 24 5.16 -2.55 11.02
CA ILE A 24 4.34 -3.15 12.07
C ILE A 24 4.36 -4.67 11.96
N VAL A 25 4.16 -5.21 10.76
CA VAL A 25 4.19 -6.68 10.55
C VAL A 25 5.58 -7.23 10.84
N ALA A 26 6.65 -6.51 10.48
CA ALA A 26 8.02 -6.90 10.83
C ALA A 26 8.24 -6.91 12.34
N MET A 27 7.75 -5.90 13.08
CA MET A 27 7.79 -5.93 14.55
C MET A 27 7.05 -7.15 15.11
N VAL A 28 5.84 -7.44 14.64
CA VAL A 28 5.09 -8.63 15.06
C VAL A 28 5.89 -9.91 14.74
N ALA A 29 6.50 -10.01 13.56
CA ALA A 29 7.34 -11.14 13.17
C ALA A 29 8.52 -11.36 14.14
N LEU A 30 9.18 -10.28 14.55
CA LEU A 30 10.37 -10.32 15.41
C LEU A 30 10.03 -10.69 16.86
N PHE A 31 8.89 -10.25 17.37
CA PHE A 31 8.52 -10.38 18.79
C PHE A 31 7.55 -11.54 19.07
N ALA A 32 6.72 -11.94 18.11
CA ALA A 32 5.69 -12.97 18.31
C ALA A 32 6.05 -14.34 17.70
N PHE A 33 7.07 -14.41 16.84
CA PHE A 33 7.44 -15.64 16.14
C PHE A 33 8.93 -15.97 16.29
N GLU A 34 9.22 -17.26 16.32
CA GLU A 34 10.58 -17.80 16.35
C GLU A 34 10.85 -18.74 15.18
N GLY A 35 12.13 -19.04 14.96
CA GLY A 35 12.59 -19.98 13.95
C GLY A 35 12.11 -19.65 12.52
N THR A 36 11.66 -20.68 11.80
CA THR A 36 11.27 -20.57 10.39
C THR A 36 10.03 -19.69 10.19
N THR A 37 9.08 -19.70 11.13
CA THR A 37 7.85 -18.89 11.03
C THR A 37 8.17 -17.41 11.02
N ARG A 38 9.15 -16.97 11.82
CA ARG A 38 9.63 -15.57 11.79
C ARG A 38 10.15 -15.18 10.42
N LEU A 39 10.93 -16.04 9.75
CA LEU A 39 11.45 -15.76 8.41
C LEU A 39 10.34 -15.66 7.37
N LEU A 40 9.34 -16.54 7.44
CA LEU A 40 8.17 -16.50 6.55
C LEU A 40 7.37 -15.21 6.72
N VAL A 41 7.06 -14.82 7.95
CA VAL A 41 6.31 -13.60 8.23
C VAL A 41 7.12 -12.36 7.85
N LEU A 42 8.43 -12.36 8.06
CA LEU A 42 9.30 -11.26 7.64
C LEU A 42 9.34 -11.12 6.11
N GLY A 43 9.37 -12.25 5.39
CA GLY A 43 9.24 -12.27 3.94
C GLY A 43 7.90 -11.69 3.47
N PHE A 44 6.81 -12.04 4.16
CA PHE A 44 5.48 -11.50 3.87
C PHE A 44 5.40 -9.99 4.17
N ALA A 45 5.99 -9.53 5.27
CA ALA A 45 6.08 -8.12 5.62
C ALA A 45 6.84 -7.29 4.57
N ALA A 46 7.96 -7.83 4.07
CA ALA A 46 8.72 -7.20 3.00
C ALA A 46 7.90 -7.15 1.70
N LEU A 47 7.17 -8.22 1.38
CA LEU A 47 6.32 -8.28 0.20
C LEU A 47 5.14 -7.31 0.30
N ASP A 48 4.54 -7.15 1.48
CA ASP A 48 3.48 -6.16 1.75
C ASP A 48 4.00 -4.73 1.63
N ALA A 49 5.18 -4.44 2.19
CA ALA A 49 5.80 -3.12 2.12
C ALA A 49 6.07 -2.66 0.68
N VAL A 50 6.35 -3.60 -0.24
CA VAL A 50 6.60 -3.31 -1.66
C VAL A 50 5.32 -3.38 -2.49
N SER A 51 4.43 -4.34 -2.22
CA SER A 51 3.23 -4.57 -3.02
C SER A 51 2.17 -3.51 -2.79
N THR A 52 1.97 -3.06 -1.54
CA THR A 52 0.99 -2.02 -1.19
C THR A 52 1.19 -0.72 -1.99
N PRO A 53 2.39 -0.09 -2.05
CA PRO A 53 2.58 1.11 -2.87
C PRO A 53 2.44 0.84 -4.38
N PHE A 54 2.68 -0.39 -4.84
CA PHE A 54 2.54 -0.79 -6.25
C PHE A 54 1.07 -0.97 -6.65
N ILE A 55 0.28 -1.64 -5.81
CA ILE A 55 -1.17 -1.84 -6.01
C ILE A 55 -1.89 -0.49 -5.93
N LEU A 56 -1.59 0.35 -4.93
CA LEU A 56 -2.17 1.70 -4.85
C LEU A 56 -1.77 2.56 -6.06
N LYS A 57 -0.64 2.30 -6.71
CA LYS A 57 -0.28 2.95 -7.99
C LYS A 57 -1.28 2.59 -9.08
N LYS A 58 -1.57 1.29 -9.18
CA LYS A 58 -2.40 0.73 -10.25
C LYS A 58 -3.86 1.13 -10.05
N VAL A 59 -4.36 1.01 -8.82
CA VAL A 59 -5.73 1.42 -8.46
C VAL A 59 -5.93 2.92 -8.65
N ALA A 60 -4.96 3.77 -8.29
CA ALA A 60 -5.07 5.21 -8.56
C ALA A 60 -5.06 5.53 -10.07
N ALA A 61 -4.33 4.76 -10.88
CA ALA A 61 -4.31 4.91 -12.33
C ALA A 61 -5.61 4.41 -13.01
N GLU A 62 -6.20 3.33 -12.50
CA GLU A 62 -7.46 2.76 -13.01
C GLU A 62 -8.70 3.54 -12.51
N GLY A 63 -8.67 4.04 -11.27
CA GLY A 63 -9.75 4.87 -10.68
C GLY A 63 -9.92 6.25 -11.31
N GLY A 64 -9.01 6.67 -12.20
CA GLY A 64 -9.14 7.88 -13.02
C GLY A 64 -9.94 7.68 -14.32
N GLN A 65 -10.33 6.45 -14.66
CA GLN A 65 -11.04 6.12 -15.91
C GLN A 65 -12.41 5.49 -15.62
N GLY A 66 -13.27 6.27 -14.96
CA GLY A 66 -14.65 5.87 -14.71
C GLY A 66 -15.51 7.10 -14.43
N ASN A 67 -15.93 7.78 -15.51
CA ASN A 67 -17.08 8.70 -15.66
C ASN A 67 -16.75 9.83 -16.65
N GLY A 68 -16.62 9.47 -17.93
CA GLY A 68 -16.84 10.44 -19.01
C GLY A 68 -18.37 10.64 -19.16
N PRO A 69 -18.88 11.87 -19.22
CA PRO A 69 -20.30 12.09 -19.44
C PRO A 69 -20.69 11.54 -20.81
N THR A 70 -21.59 10.54 -20.83
CA THR A 70 -22.39 10.21 -22.01
C THR A 70 -23.20 11.44 -22.39
N THR A 71 -22.64 12.25 -23.29
CA THR A 71 -23.36 13.33 -23.97
C THR A 71 -23.96 12.72 -25.23
N ARG A 72 -25.29 12.68 -25.29
CA ARG A 72 -26.05 12.58 -26.54
C ARG A 72 -26.74 13.91 -26.74
#